data_AF-A0A443RT41-F1
#
_entry.id   AF-A0A443RT41-F1
#
_cell.length_a   1.000
_cell.length_b   1.000
_cell.length_c   1.000
_cell.angle_alpha   90.00
_cell.angle_beta   90.00
_cell.angle_gamma   90.00
#
_symmetry.space_group_name_H-M   'P 1'
#
loop_
_entity.id
_entity.type
_entity.pdbx_description
1 polymer ?
#
loop_
_entity_poly.entity_id
_entity_poly.type
_entity_poly.pdbx_seq_one_letter_code
_entity_poly.pdbx_strand_id
1 'polypeptide(L)'
;MTICLNPFYLGVVFFPPDLLNRVLRVFKADQQSRYILIHKDTTAKEVVIEAIRAFSLTGSPDHYALCEVSVTPEGAIKQRRLSDQLSNLA
;
A
#
# COMPACT_ATOMS: atom_id res chain seq x y z
N MET A 1 -0.69 -13.43 -6.47
CA MET A 1 -0.11 -13.87 -5.19
C MET A 1 0.71 -12.70 -4.66
N THR A 2 0.09 -11.80 -3.90
CA THR A 2 0.77 -10.63 -3.34
C THR A 2 1.09 -10.94 -1.89
N ILE A 3 2.37 -11.21 -1.63
CA ILE A 3 2.84 -11.67 -0.33
C ILE A 3 2.92 -10.46 0.60
N CYS A 4 2.10 -10.46 1.65
CA CYS A 4 2.28 -9.59 2.79
C CYS A 4 3.23 -10.29 3.77
N LEU A 5 4.51 -9.94 3.72
CA LEU A 5 5.58 -10.64 4.46
C LEU A 5 5.63 -10.33 5.97
N ASN A 6 4.60 -9.72 6.55
CA ASN A 6 4.54 -9.44 8.00
C ASN A 6 3.14 -8.93 8.40
N PRO A 7 2.63 -9.25 9.60
CA PRO A 7 1.35 -8.73 10.11
C PRO A 7 1.33 -7.20 10.27
N PHE A 8 2.50 -6.55 10.27
CA PHE A 8 2.66 -5.10 10.43
C PHE A 8 2.86 -4.32 9.13
N TYR A 9 3.01 -4.97 7.97
CA TYR A 9 3.21 -4.25 6.70
C TYR A 9 1.98 -4.36 5.80
N LEU A 10 1.57 -3.22 5.24
CA LEU A 10 0.55 -3.13 4.20
C LEU A 10 1.23 -3.07 2.84
N GLY A 11 1.03 -4.09 2.02
CA GLY A 11 1.61 -4.16 0.68
C GLY A 11 0.80 -3.32 -0.31
N VAL A 12 1.43 -2.59 -1.22
CA VAL A 12 0.75 -1.78 -2.23
C VAL A 12 1.22 -2.16 -3.61
N VAL A 13 0.26 -2.30 -4.53
CA VAL A 13 0.52 -2.44 -5.96
C VAL A 13 0.00 -1.20 -6.69
N PHE A 14 0.89 -0.56 -7.44
CA PHE A 14 0.58 0.58 -8.32
C PHE A 14 -0.06 0.06 -9.60
N PHE A 15 -1.18 0.67 -9.99
CA PHE A 15 -1.81 0.44 -11.29
C PHE A 15 -1.36 1.54 -12.26
N PRO A 16 -1.25 1.23 -13.56
CA PRO A 16 -0.81 2.20 -14.55
C PRO A 16 -1.70 3.46 -14.56
N PRO A 17 -1.11 4.65 -14.76
CA PRO A 17 -1.71 5.95 -14.48
C PRO A 17 -2.68 6.44 -15.57
N ASP A 18 -3.48 5.56 -16.15
CA ASP A 18 -4.49 5.93 -17.14
C ASP A 18 -5.66 6.69 -16.47
N LEU A 19 -5.47 8.00 -16.41
CA LEU A 19 -6.45 9.09 -16.43
C LEU A 19 -7.56 9.06 -15.35
N LEU A 20 -7.50 10.09 -14.51
CA LEU A 20 -8.47 10.59 -13.52
C LEU A 20 -8.53 9.98 -12.12
N ASN A 21 -8.22 8.70 -11.90
CA ASN A 21 -8.29 8.13 -10.54
C ASN A 21 -7.00 7.40 -10.17
N ARG A 22 -6.06 8.10 -9.53
CA ARG A 22 -4.85 7.49 -8.95
C ARG A 22 -5.29 6.60 -7.79
N VAL A 23 -5.50 5.32 -8.06
CA VAL A 23 -5.97 4.33 -7.09
C VAL A 23 -4.82 3.41 -6.72
N LEU A 24 -4.60 3.21 -5.42
CA LEU A 24 -3.70 2.20 -4.88
C LEU A 24 -4.48 0.97 -4.45
N ARG A 25 -3.98 -0.21 -4.80
CA ARG A 25 -4.49 -1.45 -4.20
C ARG A 25 -3.58 -1.83 -3.04
N VAL A 26 -4.12 -1.68 -1.84
CA VAL A 26 -3.46 -2.06 -0.59
C VAL A 26 -3.86 -3.49 -0.24
N PHE A 27 -2.89 -4.27 0.20
CA PHE A 27 -2.99 -5.66 0.61
C PHE A 27 -2.65 -5.78 2.09
N LYS A 28 -3.38 -6.64 2.78
CA LYS A 28 -3.17 -7.00 4.17
C LYS A 28 -2.61 -8.43 4.26
N ALA A 29 -1.95 -8.74 5.38
CA ALA A 29 -1.40 -10.05 5.72
C ALA A 29 -2.35 -11.24 5.54
N ASP A 30 -3.66 -11.02 5.68
CA ASP A 30 -4.71 -12.03 5.52
C ASP A 30 -5.14 -12.24 4.05
N GLN A 31 -4.36 -11.75 3.10
CA GLN A 31 -4.65 -11.76 1.66
C GLN A 31 -5.86 -10.90 1.25
N GLN A 32 -6.45 -10.12 2.16
CA GLN A 32 -7.45 -9.13 1.78
C GLN A 32 -6.80 -7.96 1.04
N SER A 33 -7.55 -7.36 0.12
CA SER A 33 -7.11 -6.17 -0.59
C SER A 33 -8.22 -5.13 -0.67
N ARG A 34 -7.87 -3.85 -0.58
CA ARG A 34 -8.77 -2.71 -0.73
C ARG A 34 -8.17 -1.70 -1.70
N TYR A 35 -9.04 -1.01 -2.42
CA TYR A 35 -8.66 0.09 -3.29
C TYR A 35 -8.78 1.40 -2.51
N ILE A 36 -7.72 2.20 -2.52
CA ILE A 36 -7.64 3.50 -1.85
C ILE A 36 -7.38 4.56 -2.90
N LEU A 37 -8.23 5.58 -2.93
CA LEU A 37 -8.05 6.75 -3.78
C LEU A 37 -6.95 7.62 -3.18
N ILE A 38 -6.00 8.05 -4.01
CA ILE A 38 -4.91 8.94 -3.59
C ILE A 38 -4.82 10.16 -4.50
N HIS A 39 -4.32 11.26 -3.95
CA HIS A 39 -3.95 12.47 -4.66
C HIS A 39 -2.43 12.57 -4.81
N LYS A 40 -1.94 13.56 -5.56
CA LYS A 40 -0.49 13.83 -5.71
C LYS A 40 0.19 14.08 -4.36
N ASP A 41 -0.53 14.77 -3.49
CA ASP A 41 -0.02 15.19 -2.18
C ASP A 41 -0.28 14.14 -1.09
N THR A 42 -1.00 13.06 -1.42
CA THR A 42 -1.27 11.98 -0.46
C THR A 42 0.01 11.25 -0.11
N THR A 43 0.29 11.20 1.19
CA THR A 43 1.48 10.58 1.78
C THR A 43 1.26 9.11 2.08
N ALA A 44 2.35 8.35 2.20
CA ALA A 44 2.28 6.95 2.61
C ALA A 44 1.55 6.77 3.95
N LYS A 45 1.73 7.70 4.90
CA LYS A 45 1.04 7.68 6.19
C LYS A 45 -0.47 7.83 6.07
N GLU A 46 -0.94 8.73 5.20
CA GLU A 46 -2.38 8.89 4.95
C GLU A 46 -2.98 7.62 4.35
N VAL A 47 -2.28 6.98 3.40
CA VAL A 47 -2.71 5.68 2.84
C VAL A 47 -2.79 4.59 3.91
N VAL A 48 -1.84 4.57 4.85
CA VAL A 48 -1.87 3.65 6.01
C VAL A 48 -3.09 3.91 6.89
N ILE A 49 -3.39 5.18 7.19
CA ILE A 49 -4.57 5.56 7.98
C ILE A 49 -5.87 5.14 7.27
N GLU A 50 -5.97 5.39 5.96
CA GLU A 50 -7.11 4.95 5.16
C GLU A 50 -7.24 3.43 5.12
N ALA A 51 -6.12 2.72 4.99
CA ALA A 51 -6.11 1.26 4.98
C ALA A 51 -6.56 0.70 6.33
N ILE A 52 -6.08 1.23 7.45
CA ILE A 52 -6.51 0.84 8.80
C ILE A 52 -8.02 0.97 8.94
N ARG A 53 -8.61 2.08 8.48
CA ARG A 53 -10.06 2.27 8.47
C ARG A 53 -10.76 1.27 7.54
N ALA A 54 -10.29 1.12 6.31
CA ALA A 54 -10.89 0.26 5.29
C ALA A 54 -10.83 -1.24 5.61
N PHE A 55 -9.80 -1.66 6.36
CA PHE A 55 -9.62 -3.03 6.85
C PHE A 55 -10.11 -3.22 8.29
N SER A 56 -10.62 -2.17 8.94
CA SER A 56 -11.05 -2.18 10.35
C SER A 56 -9.97 -2.74 11.29
N LEU A 57 -8.72 -2.31 11.08
CA LEU A 57 -7.57 -2.75 11.88
C LEU A 57 -7.62 -2.11 13.27
N THR A 58 -7.37 -2.92 14.29
CA THR A 58 -7.25 -2.48 15.68
C THR A 58 -5.77 -2.22 16.00
N GLY A 59 -5.29 -1.00 15.74
CA GLY A 59 -3.91 -0.60 16.03
C GLY A 59 -3.58 0.84 15.67
N SER A 60 -2.53 1.41 16.29
CA SER A 60 -2.02 2.72 15.91
C SER A 60 -1.44 2.68 14.49
N PRO A 61 -1.65 3.72 13.65
CA PRO A 61 -0.99 3.84 12.36
C PRO A 61 0.53 3.75 12.41
N ASP A 62 1.16 4.08 13.55
CA ASP A 62 2.61 3.97 13.70
C ASP A 62 3.11 2.52 13.78
N HIS A 63 2.22 1.54 14.02
CA HIS A 63 2.54 0.11 13.92
C HIS A 63 2.48 -0.43 12.49
N TYR A 64 1.98 0.35 11.54
CA TYR A 64 1.83 -0.06 10.16
C TYR A 64 2.73 0.77 9.26
N ALA A 65 3.34 0.11 8.27
CA ALA A 65 4.11 0.80 7.26
C ALA A 65 3.69 0.34 5.86
N LEU A 66 3.73 1.29 4.93
CA LEU A 66 3.41 1.04 3.53
C LEU A 66 4.63 0.46 2.82
N CYS A 67 4.42 -0.61 2.06
CA CYS A 67 5.46 -1.23 1.25
C CYS A 67 5.03 -1.25 -0.21
N GLU A 68 5.87 -0.71 -1.08
CA GLU A 68 5.78 -0.98 -2.52
C GLU A 68 6.17 -2.43 -2.78
N VAL A 69 5.30 -3.16 -3.47
CA VAL A 69 5.56 -4.53 -3.90
C VAL A 69 5.51 -4.57 -5.42
N SER A 70 6.62 -4.92 -6.04
CA SER A 70 6.71 -5.15 -7.49
C SER A 70 7.08 -6.60 -7.78
N VAL A 71 6.50 -7.15 -8.83
CA VAL A 71 6.81 -8.51 -9.32
C VAL A 71 7.60 -8.34 -10.59
N THR A 72 8.83 -8.84 -10.60
CA THR A 72 9.64 -8.84 -11.82
C THR A 72 9.17 -9.97 -12.74
N PRO A 73 9.39 -9.87 -14.07
CA PRO A 73 8.98 -10.91 -15.01
C PRO A 73 9.66 -12.26 -14.75
N GLU A 74 10.81 -12.27 -14.06
CA GLU A 74 11.50 -13.47 -13.60
C GLU A 74 10.84 -14.12 -12.36
N GLY A 75 9.73 -13.55 -11.87
CA GLY A 75 8.99 -14.02 -10.70
C GLY A 75 9.56 -13.55 -9.37
N ALA A 76 10.58 -12.67 -9.36
CA ALA A 76 11.12 -12.14 -8.12
C ALA A 76 10.19 -11.06 -7.55
N ILE A 77 9.92 -11.13 -6.25
CA ILE A 77 9.13 -10.12 -5.54
C ILE A 77 10.10 -9.13 -4.91
N LYS A 78 10.05 -7.87 -5.36
CA LYS A 78 10.78 -6.76 -4.75
C LYS A 78 9.83 -6.01 -3.84
N GLN A 79 10.16 -6.01 -2.55
CA GLN A 79 9.45 -5.22 -1.54
C GLN A 79 10.33 -4.05 -1.09
N ARG A 80 9.79 -2.83 -1.14
CA ARG A 80 10.45 -1.62 -0.65
C ARG A 80 9.52 -0.91 0.33
N ARG A 81 9.98 -0.74 1.58
CA ARG A 81 9.28 0.09 2.57
C ARG A 81 9.33 1.54 2.13
N LEU A 82 8.17 2.19 2.08
CA LEU A 82 8.04 3.60 1.78
C LEU A 82 8.17 4.42 3.07
N SER A 83 8.74 5.61 2.96
CA SER A 83 8.78 6.56 4.08
C SER A 83 7.40 7.14 4.31
N ASP A 84 7.01 7.34 5.56
CA ASP A 84 5.72 7.92 5.95
C ASP A 84 5.47 9.29 5.31
N GLN A 85 6.54 10.05 5.06
CA GLN A 85 6.51 11.38 4.43
C GLN A 85 6.58 11.34 2.89
N LEU A 86 6.73 10.14 2.29
CA LEU A 86 6.79 10.01 0.84
C LEU A 86 5.43 10.39 0.24
N SER A 87 5.42 11.46 -0.56
CA SER A 87 4.31 11.87 -1.40
C SER A 87 4.56 11.46 -2.86
N ASN A 88 3.56 11.63 -3.72
CA ASN A 88 3.57 11.17 -5.11
C ASN A 88 3.77 9.65 -5.25
N LEU A 89 2.88 8.90 -4.60
CA LEU A 89 2.80 7.45 -4.67
C LEU A 89 2.20 6.94 -6.01
N ALA A 90 2.32 7.65 -7.13
CA ALA A 90 1.71 7.26 -8.41
C ALA A 90 2.57 7.64 -9.60
#